data_AF-A0A9E4API5-F1
#
_entry.id   AF-A0A9E4API5-F1
#
_cell.length_a   1.000
_cell.length_b   1.000
_cell.length_c   1.000
_cell.angle_alpha   90.00
_cell.angle_beta   90.00
_cell.angle_gamma   90.00
#
_symmetry.space_group_name_H-M   'P 1'
#
loop_
_entity.id
_entity.type
_entity.pdbx_description
1 polymer ?
#
loop_
_entity_poly.entity_id
_entity_poly.type
_entity_poly.pdbx_seq_one_letter_code
_entity_poly.pdbx_strand_id
1 'polypeptide(L)'
;MESLKKSIDSVIKQNRIGSPVFLRCVLNIASETSSLLQPTAEMVALSNGWIPSQPQRVYAQGDTDAIQVTVMVEYVDGQMAVLSINRVDTETAIDIMLVGNKGVIYHETPIGRHHLSATPPRLGSTGELTETISNALATGQPIVVEG
;
A
#
# COMPACT_ATOMS: atom_id res chain seq x y z
N MET A 1 5.49 -10.38 2.68
CA MET A 1 4.35 -9.57 3.16
C MET A 1 3.62 -10.18 4.37
N GLU A 2 3.44 -11.50 4.44
CA GLU A 2 2.59 -12.15 5.46
C GLU A 2 2.94 -11.85 6.93
N SER A 3 4.23 -11.82 7.29
CA SER A 3 4.66 -11.51 8.66
C SER A 3 4.31 -10.07 9.07
N LEU A 4 4.52 -9.11 8.17
CA LEU A 4 4.15 -7.71 8.37
C LEU A 4 2.64 -7.56 8.55
N LYS A 5 1.86 -8.18 7.67
CA LYS A 5 0.40 -8.24 7.77
C LYS A 5 -0.05 -8.79 9.13
N LYS A 6 0.46 -9.95 9.55
CA LYS A 6 0.14 -10.56 10.85
C LYS A 6 0.50 -9.65 12.03
N SER A 7 1.64 -8.96 11.97
CA SER A 7 2.07 -8.05 13.03
C SER A 7 1.15 -6.84 13.15
N ILE A 8 0.83 -6.17 12.04
CA ILE A 8 -0.10 -5.03 12.02
C ILE A 8 -1.51 -5.46 12.45
N ASP A 9 -2.01 -6.58 11.91
CA ASP A 9 -3.31 -7.14 12.28
C ASP A 9 -3.40 -7.40 13.79
N SER A 10 -2.31 -7.87 14.41
CA SER A 10 -2.24 -8.08 15.86
C SER A 10 -2.37 -6.77 16.63
N VAL A 11 -1.70 -5.70 16.19
CA VAL A 11 -1.78 -4.37 16.81
C VAL A 11 -3.21 -3.81 16.69
N ILE A 12 -3.83 -3.92 15.52
CA ILE A 12 -5.20 -3.47 15.25
C ILE A 12 -6.19 -4.25 16.12
N LYS A 13 -6.09 -5.59 16.17
CA LYS A 13 -6.96 -6.45 16.99
C LYS A 13 -6.84 -6.18 18.48
N GLN A 14 -5.65 -5.78 18.95
CA GLN A 14 -5.43 -5.36 20.34
C GLN A 14 -5.91 -3.92 20.62
N ASN A 15 -6.52 -3.25 19.64
CA ASN A 15 -7.06 -1.88 19.74
C ASN A 15 -6.00 -0.84 20.18
N ARG A 16 -4.71 -1.11 19.91
CA ARG A 16 -3.60 -0.26 20.39
C ARG A 16 -3.54 1.11 19.71
N ILE A 17 -4.02 1.19 18.47
CA ILE A 17 -4.12 2.46 17.72
C ILE A 17 -5.56 2.95 17.57
N GLY A 18 -6.53 2.27 18.18
CA GLY A 18 -7.95 2.54 17.93
C GLY A 18 -8.38 2.05 16.54
N SER A 19 -9.30 2.79 15.91
CA SER A 19 -9.74 2.52 14.54
C SER A 19 -8.78 3.16 13.55
N PRO A 20 -8.22 2.42 12.57
CA PRO A 20 -7.41 2.99 11.50
C PRO A 20 -8.19 4.04 10.70
N VAL A 21 -7.54 5.19 10.43
CA VAL A 21 -8.13 6.33 9.71
C VAL A 21 -7.31 6.78 8.51
N PHE A 22 -6.00 6.51 8.51
CA PHE A 22 -5.13 6.88 7.41
C PHE A 22 -3.95 5.93 7.27
N LEU A 23 -3.62 5.55 6.04
CA LEU A 23 -2.43 4.78 5.71
C LEU A 23 -1.55 5.56 4.72
N ARG A 24 -0.25 5.64 4.99
CA ARG A 24 0.78 5.92 3.99
C ARG A 24 1.64 4.68 3.81
N CYS A 25 1.86 4.28 2.57
CA CYS A 25 2.83 3.25 2.21
C CYS A 25 3.73 3.76 1.10
N VAL A 26 5.04 3.58 1.24
CA VAL A 26 6.02 3.76 0.18
C VAL A 26 6.72 2.42 -0.01
N LEU A 27 6.57 1.82 -1.18
CA LEU A 27 7.23 0.58 -1.56
C LEU A 27 8.23 0.87 -2.67
N ASN A 28 9.50 0.73 -2.37
CA ASN A 28 10.57 0.71 -3.36
C ASN A 28 10.79 -0.74 -3.80
N ILE A 29 10.82 -0.99 -5.10
CA ILE A 29 11.01 -2.31 -5.69
C ILE A 29 12.23 -2.26 -6.61
N ALA A 30 13.09 -3.28 -6.50
CA ALA A 30 14.21 -3.45 -7.42
C ALA A 30 13.75 -3.50 -8.89
N SER A 31 14.56 -2.94 -9.77
CA SER A 31 14.23 -2.62 -11.17
C SER A 31 13.87 -3.80 -12.08
N GLU A 32 14.04 -5.04 -11.63
CA GLU A 32 13.74 -6.24 -12.40
C GLU A 32 12.23 -6.54 -12.57
N THR A 33 11.36 -5.76 -11.93
CA THR A 33 9.91 -5.93 -12.06
C THR A 33 9.40 -5.30 -13.36
N SER A 34 8.77 -6.10 -14.23
CA SER A 34 8.30 -5.66 -15.56
C SER A 34 7.23 -4.58 -15.50
N SER A 35 6.29 -4.66 -14.55
CA SER A 35 5.21 -3.69 -14.38
C SER A 35 4.91 -3.42 -12.90
N LEU A 36 4.69 -2.16 -12.57
CA LEU A 36 4.32 -1.71 -11.22
C LEU A 36 2.83 -1.94 -10.90
N LEU A 37 2.00 -2.37 -11.86
CA LEU A 37 0.57 -2.56 -11.65
C LEU A 37 0.26 -3.60 -10.57
N GLN A 38 0.87 -4.79 -10.68
CA GLN A 38 0.63 -5.87 -9.72
C GLN A 38 1.07 -5.51 -8.29
N PRO A 39 2.30 -4.99 -8.06
CA PRO A 39 2.69 -4.52 -6.74
C PRO A 39 1.77 -3.44 -6.17
N THR A 40 1.27 -2.55 -7.03
CA THR A 40 0.32 -1.50 -6.64
C THR A 40 -1.01 -2.11 -6.18
N ALA A 41 -1.57 -3.05 -6.94
CA ALA A 41 -2.81 -3.73 -6.59
C ALA A 41 -2.68 -4.51 -5.28
N GLU A 42 -1.53 -5.16 -5.03
CA GLU A 42 -1.28 -5.83 -3.77
C GLU A 42 -1.24 -4.86 -2.59
N MET A 43 -0.63 -3.68 -2.76
CA MET A 43 -0.59 -2.68 -1.70
C MET A 43 -1.95 -2.09 -1.40
N VAL A 44 -2.79 -1.93 -2.43
CA VAL A 44 -4.20 -1.57 -2.27
C VAL A 44 -4.94 -2.67 -1.50
N ALA A 45 -4.80 -3.94 -1.87
CA ALA A 45 -5.42 -5.06 -1.14
C ALA A 45 -4.96 -5.11 0.34
N LEU A 46 -3.69 -4.82 0.61
CA LEU A 46 -3.19 -4.75 1.98
C LEU A 46 -3.84 -3.60 2.77
N SER A 47 -4.00 -2.44 2.14
CA SER A 47 -4.68 -1.28 2.75
C SER A 47 -6.15 -1.58 3.07
N ASN A 48 -6.87 -2.24 2.15
CA ASN A 48 -8.26 -2.67 2.35
C ASN A 48 -8.40 -3.67 3.50
N GLY A 49 -7.37 -4.49 3.77
CA GLY A 49 -7.35 -5.40 4.91
C GLY A 49 -7.18 -4.71 6.27
N TRP A 50 -6.70 -3.47 6.30
CA TRP A 50 -6.41 -2.73 7.54
C TRP A 50 -7.39 -1.61 7.82
N ILE A 51 -7.91 -0.95 6.79
CA ILE A 51 -8.91 0.10 6.94
C ILE A 51 -10.29 -0.57 7.13
N PRO A 52 -11.05 -0.24 8.19
CA PRO A 52 -12.27 -0.96 8.55
C PRO A 52 -13.51 -0.59 7.70
N SER A 53 -13.30 0.05 6.56
CA SER A 53 -14.35 0.57 5.68
C SER A 53 -14.08 0.12 4.24
N GLN A 54 -15.13 0.05 3.42
CA GLN A 54 -14.98 -0.34 2.02
C GLN A 54 -14.36 0.80 1.19
N PRO A 55 -13.54 0.48 0.18
CA PRO A 55 -13.06 1.48 -0.77
C PRO A 55 -14.24 2.07 -1.55
N GLN A 56 -14.27 3.39 -1.68
CA GLN A 56 -15.31 4.15 -2.39
C GLN A 56 -14.78 4.68 -3.73
N ARG A 57 -13.52 5.11 -3.76
CA ARG A 57 -12.92 5.74 -4.93
C ARG A 57 -11.42 5.52 -4.97
N VAL A 58 -10.90 5.31 -6.16
CA VAL A 58 -9.47 5.13 -6.43
C VAL A 58 -9.00 6.23 -7.37
N TYR A 59 -7.93 6.90 -6.97
CA TYR A 59 -7.18 7.84 -7.80
C TYR A 59 -5.82 7.20 -8.07
N ALA A 60 -5.34 7.27 -9.30
CA ALA A 60 -4.03 6.75 -9.64
C ALA A 60 -3.31 7.71 -10.60
N GLN A 61 -2.00 7.86 -10.39
CA GLN A 61 -1.12 8.65 -11.25
C GLN A 61 0.21 7.94 -11.43
N GLY A 62 0.87 8.23 -12.55
CA GLY A 62 2.15 7.62 -12.92
C GLY A 62 2.01 6.68 -14.10
N ASP A 63 3.01 5.82 -14.27
CA ASP A 63 3.11 4.91 -15.38
C ASP A 63 3.66 3.57 -14.86
N THR A 64 2.92 2.50 -15.16
CA THR A 64 3.22 1.14 -14.67
C THR A 64 4.53 0.61 -15.21
N ASP A 65 5.00 1.13 -16.34
CA ASP A 65 6.22 0.67 -17.00
C ASP A 65 7.40 1.62 -16.73
N ALA A 66 7.18 2.74 -16.03
CA ALA A 66 8.18 3.76 -15.72
C ALA A 66 8.72 3.65 -14.28
N ILE A 67 8.91 4.79 -13.60
CA ILE A 67 9.63 4.87 -12.32
C ILE A 67 8.67 4.75 -11.13
N GLN A 68 7.41 5.15 -11.30
CA GLN A 68 6.50 5.28 -10.16
C GLN A 68 5.04 5.17 -10.56
N VAL A 69 4.27 4.55 -9.67
CA VAL A 69 2.81 4.62 -9.60
C VAL A 69 2.42 5.08 -8.20
N THR A 70 1.56 6.09 -8.11
CA THR A 70 0.95 6.52 -6.84
C THR A 70 -0.55 6.30 -6.91
N VAL A 71 -1.11 5.67 -5.88
CA VAL A 71 -2.54 5.43 -5.72
C VAL A 71 -3.03 6.06 -4.42
N MET A 72 -4.20 6.71 -4.49
CA MET A 72 -4.98 7.10 -3.33
C MET A 72 -6.31 6.33 -3.35
N VAL A 73 -6.64 5.71 -2.23
CA VAL A 73 -7.94 5.08 -1.99
C VAL A 73 -8.69 5.93 -0.98
N GLU A 74 -9.86 6.43 -1.35
CA GLU A 74 -10.84 7.00 -0.43
C GLU A 74 -11.83 5.91 -0.02
N TYR A 75 -12.14 5.82 1.26
CA TYR A 75 -13.06 4.84 1.83
C TYR A 75 -14.39 5.50 2.24
N VAL A 76 -15.46 4.71 2.33
CA VAL A 76 -16.83 5.18 2.55
C VAL A 76 -16.98 6.09 3.78
N ASP A 77 -16.29 5.79 4.88
CA ASP A 77 -16.40 6.55 6.13
C ASP A 77 -15.34 7.67 6.26
N GLY A 78 -14.70 8.05 5.14
CA GLY A 78 -13.76 9.16 5.07
C GLY A 78 -12.30 8.83 5.44
N GLN A 79 -11.97 7.55 5.67
CA GLN A 79 -10.58 7.11 5.76
C GLN A 79 -9.90 7.21 4.40
N MET A 80 -8.57 7.24 4.40
CA MET A 80 -7.78 7.30 3.17
C MET A 80 -6.52 6.42 3.26
N ALA A 81 -6.09 5.89 2.12
CA ALA A 81 -4.79 5.27 1.96
C ALA A 81 -4.05 5.90 0.78
N VAL A 82 -2.80 6.31 0.99
CA VAL A 82 -1.90 6.80 -0.07
C VAL A 82 -0.72 5.86 -0.19
N LEU A 83 -0.55 5.30 -1.37
CA LEU A 83 0.39 4.22 -1.67
C LEU A 83 1.28 4.66 -2.83
N SER A 84 2.59 4.73 -2.63
CA SER A 84 3.56 5.06 -3.66
C SER A 84 4.45 3.86 -3.93
N ILE A 85 4.41 3.35 -5.15
CA ILE A 85 5.19 2.21 -5.59
C ILE A 85 6.24 2.73 -6.56
N ASN A 86 7.52 2.59 -6.22
CA ASN A 86 8.64 3.15 -6.95
C ASN A 86 9.55 2.02 -7.43
N ARG A 87 10.01 2.14 -8.67
CA ARG A 87 11.14 1.37 -9.19
C ARG A 87 12.43 2.06 -8.77
N VAL A 88 13.34 1.31 -8.16
CA VAL A 88 14.65 1.80 -7.73
C VAL A 88 15.77 0.87 -8.17
N ASP A 89 16.98 1.40 -8.30
CA ASP A 89 18.19 0.63 -8.62
C ASP A 89 18.83 -0.02 -7.37
N THR A 90 18.14 0.02 -6.24
CA THR A 90 18.58 -0.50 -4.95
C THR A 90 17.71 -1.68 -4.49
N GLU A 91 17.89 -2.12 -3.25
CA GLU A 91 17.08 -3.17 -2.65
C GLU A 91 15.61 -2.75 -2.46
N THR A 92 14.73 -3.74 -2.52
CA THR A 92 13.31 -3.58 -2.22
C THR A 92 13.13 -3.17 -0.76
N ALA A 93 12.39 -2.09 -0.52
CA ALA A 93 12.15 -1.50 0.79
C ALA A 93 10.69 -1.07 0.93
N ILE A 94 10.13 -1.13 2.13
CA ILE A 94 8.77 -0.66 2.44
C ILE A 94 8.77 0.22 3.68
N ASP A 95 8.09 1.35 3.59
CA ASP A 95 7.84 2.29 4.69
C ASP A 95 6.33 2.50 4.83
N ILE A 96 5.82 2.21 6.03
CA ILE A 96 4.41 2.27 6.40
C ILE A 96 4.24 3.21 7.59
N MET A 97 3.27 4.09 7.46
CA MET A 97 2.67 4.83 8.56
C MET A 97 1.17 4.57 8.58
N LEU A 98 0.70 3.83 9.57
CA LEU A 98 -0.73 3.57 9.78
C LEU A 98 -1.22 4.35 10.99
N VAL A 99 -2.05 5.34 10.75
CA VAL A 99 -2.65 6.21 11.76
C VAL A 99 -4.02 5.67 12.12
N GLY A 100 -4.24 5.46 13.42
CA GLY A 100 -5.57 5.27 13.99
C GLY A 100 -5.93 6.42 14.92
N ASN A 101 -7.20 6.48 15.33
CA ASN A 101 -7.69 7.57 16.19
C ASN A 101 -7.16 7.57 17.63
N LYS A 102 -6.32 6.59 18.02
CA LYS A 102 -5.67 6.53 19.34
C LYS A 102 -4.15 6.36 19.28
N GLY A 103 -3.55 6.30 18.08
CA GLY A 103 -2.11 6.08 17.96
C GLY A 103 -1.67 5.82 16.52
N VAL A 104 -0.37 5.56 16.35
CA VAL A 104 0.25 5.37 15.03
C VAL A 104 1.18 4.16 15.06
N ILE A 105 1.20 3.38 13.99
CA ILE A 105 2.22 2.36 13.71
C ILE A 105 3.17 2.91 12.66
N TYR A 106 4.47 2.82 12.95
CA TYR A 106 5.53 3.03 11.99
C TYR A 106 6.23 1.70 11.72
N HIS A 107 6.45 1.39 10.44
CA HIS A 107 7.23 0.24 10.04
C HIS A 107 8.07 0.60 8.81
N GLU A 108 9.37 0.37 8.90
CA GLU A 108 10.29 0.55 7.79
C GLU A 108 11.10 -0.73 7.64
N THR A 109 11.27 -1.24 6.42
CA THR A 109 12.24 -2.28 6.09
C THR A 109 12.94 -1.94 4.79
N PRO A 110 14.28 -2.08 4.70
CA PRO A 110 15.19 -2.49 5.75
C PRO A 110 15.31 -1.43 6.87
N ILE A 111 15.52 -1.88 8.12
CA ILE A 111 15.65 -1.01 9.29
C ILE A 111 17.09 -0.48 9.40
N GLY A 112 17.31 0.83 9.20
CA GLY A 112 18.56 1.51 9.56
C GLY A 112 19.83 1.05 8.83
N ARG A 113 21.01 1.39 9.38
CA ARG A 113 22.36 1.17 8.80
C ARG A 113 22.84 -0.30 8.73
N HIS A 114 21.98 -1.26 9.08
CA HIS A 114 22.30 -2.69 9.15
C HIS A 114 21.37 -3.52 8.24
N HIS A 115 21.31 -3.14 6.96
CA HIS A 115 20.42 -3.67 5.93
C HIS A 115 20.64 -5.16 5.61
N LEU A 116 21.81 -5.71 5.97
CA LEU A 116 22.28 -7.06 5.60
C LEU A 116 21.46 -8.23 6.18
N SER A 117 20.44 -7.99 7.00
CA SER A 117 19.61 -9.05 7.60
C SER A 117 18.11 -8.81 7.50
N ALA A 118 17.68 -7.74 6.84
CA ALA A 118 16.27 -7.50 6.61
C ALA A 118 15.81 -8.35 5.42
N THR A 119 14.83 -9.21 5.63
CA THR A 119 14.20 -9.94 4.52
C THR A 119 13.36 -8.94 3.72
N PRO A 120 13.67 -8.69 2.43
CA PRO A 120 12.87 -7.78 1.62
C PRO A 120 11.40 -8.24 1.57
N PRO A 121 10.44 -7.30 1.49
CA PRO A 121 9.04 -7.67 1.41
C PRO A 121 8.78 -8.48 0.14
N ARG A 122 8.40 -9.75 0.32
CA ARG A 122 7.91 -10.58 -0.78
C ARG A 122 6.45 -10.26 -1.06
N LEU A 123 6.20 -9.82 -2.27
CA LEU A 123 4.88 -9.58 -2.85
C LEU A 123 4.19 -10.91 -3.18
N GLY A 124 2.89 -10.98 -2.90
CA GLY A 124 1.98 -12.06 -3.23
C GLY A 124 1.26 -11.86 -4.57
N SER A 125 0.05 -12.41 -4.67
CA SER A 125 -0.74 -12.47 -5.92
C SER A 125 -2.15 -11.88 -5.79
N THR A 126 -2.44 -11.11 -4.75
CA THR A 126 -3.77 -10.52 -4.54
C THR A 126 -3.95 -9.27 -5.39
N GLY A 127 -4.88 -9.33 -6.36
CA GLY A 127 -5.15 -8.29 -7.35
C GLY A 127 -6.49 -7.58 -7.17
N GLU A 128 -6.93 -7.32 -5.94
CA GLU A 128 -8.13 -6.50 -5.72
C GLU A 128 -7.97 -5.14 -6.38
N LEU A 129 -9.05 -4.66 -7.02
CA LEU A 129 -9.10 -3.38 -7.72
C LEU A 129 -8.04 -3.18 -8.83
N THR A 130 -7.40 -4.25 -9.34
CA THR A 130 -6.41 -4.13 -10.42
C THR A 130 -6.97 -3.41 -11.64
N GLU A 131 -8.18 -3.78 -12.07
CA GLU A 131 -8.87 -3.14 -13.20
C GLU A 131 -9.21 -1.67 -12.91
N THR A 132 -9.69 -1.38 -11.69
CA THR A 132 -9.98 -0.02 -11.23
C THR A 132 -8.74 0.87 -11.26
N ILE A 133 -7.60 0.37 -10.76
CA ILE A 133 -6.32 1.08 -10.76
C ILE A 133 -5.85 1.32 -12.19
N SER A 134 -5.92 0.30 -13.05
CA SER A 134 -5.57 0.41 -14.47
C SER A 134 -6.42 1.49 -15.18
N ASN A 135 -7.74 1.49 -14.95
CA ASN A 135 -8.64 2.50 -15.50
C ASN A 135 -8.37 3.91 -14.95
N ALA A 136 -8.06 4.03 -13.66
CA ALA A 136 -7.69 5.31 -13.05
C ALA A 136 -6.40 5.87 -13.67
N LEU A 137 -5.39 5.02 -13.90
CA LEU A 137 -4.14 5.39 -14.57
C LEU A 137 -4.38 5.82 -16.02
N ALA A 138 -5.16 5.05 -16.77
CA ALA A 138 -5.42 5.33 -18.18
C ALA A 138 -6.21 6.64 -18.40
N THR A 139 -7.13 6.96 -17.49
CA THR A 139 -7.98 8.16 -17.60
C THR A 139 -7.39 9.37 -16.88
N GLY A 140 -6.51 9.16 -15.91
CA GLY A 140 -6.06 10.19 -14.97
C GLY A 140 -7.19 10.76 -14.10
N GLN A 141 -8.35 10.08 -14.06
CA GLN A 141 -9.53 10.49 -13.31
C GLN A 141 -9.80 9.51 -12.16
N PRO A 142 -10.45 9.98 -11.08
CA PRO A 142 -10.95 9.07 -10.06
C PRO A 142 -11.95 8.06 -10.61
N ILE A 143 -11.79 6.79 -10.23
CA ILE A 143 -12.75 5.72 -10.51
C ILE A 143 -13.51 5.38 -9.23
N VAL A 144 -14.84 5.42 -9.28
CA VAL A 144 -15.70 4.97 -8.18
C VAL A 144 -15.66 3.44 -8.12
N VAL A 145 -15.53 2.90 -6.91
CA VAL A 145 -15.61 1.46 -6.68
C VAL A 145 -17.07 1.10 -6.43
N GLU A 146 -17.66 0.31 -7.31
CA GLU A 146 -19.01 -0.24 -7.10
C GLU A 146 -18.91 -1.41 -6.10
N GLY A 147 -19.73 -1.37 -5.05
CA GLY A 147 -19.77 -2.36 -3.96
C GLY A 147 -20.64 -3.57 -4.24
#